data_AF-A0A365YPT6-F1
#
_entry.id   AF-A0A365YPT6-F1
#
_cell.length_a   1.000
_cell.length_b   1.000
_cell.length_c   1.000
_cell.angle_alpha   90.00
_cell.angle_beta   90.00
_cell.angle_gamma   90.00
#
_symmetry.space_group_name_H-M   'P 1'
#
loop_
_entity.id
_entity.type
_entity.pdbx_description
1 polymer ?
#
loop_
_entity_poly.entity_id
_entity_poly.type
_entity_poly.pdbx_seq_one_letter_code
_entity_poly.pdbx_strand_id
1 'polypeptide(L)'
;MPISPNQGSSGGGTLVTITGTNLSGTTAVNFGTRPATSVTNVSPTQVTAVSPSGNGVVGVTVRTPGGTSNPVPFFYVGPPFKQTLSPTTGSTAGGQTVTITGTGLSTATSVAFGANSAVPTVVTDSQITVVTPAGAAGAVGVTVTTAGGSSNGLSYTYVAPPTVTTITPDEGPTAGGTAVTITGTALTSTTSVTFGGTPAPFTVISDTSVSAVTPAGAAGDVDVVVSNDAGSDTLADGFTYIAGPGI
;
A
#
# COMPACT_ATOMS: atom_id res chain seq x y z
N MET A 1 8.40 33.66 18.32
CA MET A 1 9.10 33.15 17.12
C MET A 1 8.60 31.74 16.87
N PRO A 2 7.60 31.50 16.00
CA PRO A 2 7.24 30.13 15.64
C PRO A 2 8.31 29.50 14.73
N ILE A 3 8.50 28.19 14.89
CA ILE A 3 9.28 27.33 14.01
C ILE A 3 8.33 26.33 13.36
N SER A 4 8.42 26.14 12.05
CA SER A 4 7.56 25.21 11.31
C SER A 4 8.34 24.45 10.22
N PRO A 5 8.29 23.11 10.21
CA PRO A 5 7.76 22.25 11.26
C PRO A 5 8.59 22.39 12.56
N ASN A 6 7.96 22.17 13.72
CA ASN A 6 8.66 22.15 15.02
C ASN A 6 9.25 20.78 15.36
N GLN A 7 9.25 19.84 14.42
CA GLN A 7 9.71 18.46 14.63
C GLN A 7 10.28 17.88 13.33
N GLY A 8 11.14 16.88 13.44
CA GLY A 8 11.77 16.24 12.28
C GLY A 8 12.69 15.08 12.63
N SER A 9 13.34 14.49 11.61
CA SER A 9 14.12 13.27 11.77
C SER A 9 15.33 13.45 12.69
N SER A 10 15.58 12.47 13.57
CA SER A 10 16.81 12.36 14.36
C SER A 10 18.08 12.25 13.50
N GLY A 11 17.96 11.80 12.24
CA GLY A 11 19.03 11.82 11.25
C GLY A 11 19.40 13.23 10.74
N GLY A 12 18.58 14.25 11.04
CA GLY A 12 18.70 15.61 10.50
C GLY A 12 18.06 15.76 9.12
N GLY A 13 18.33 16.88 8.45
CA GLY A 13 17.86 17.14 7.09
C GLY A 13 16.46 17.77 7.01
N THR A 14 15.81 18.06 8.14
CA THR A 14 14.49 18.69 8.13
C THR A 14 14.64 20.19 7.83
N LEU A 15 14.05 20.64 6.72
CA LEU A 15 13.95 22.07 6.41
C LEU A 15 12.91 22.71 7.34
N VAL A 16 13.34 23.67 8.14
CA VAL A 16 12.48 24.45 9.03
C VAL A 16 12.44 25.90 8.60
N THR A 17 11.28 26.52 8.79
CA THR A 17 11.06 27.96 8.66
C THR A 17 10.90 28.56 10.04
N ILE A 18 11.75 29.54 10.36
CA ILE A 18 11.73 30.28 11.62
C ILE A 18 11.21 31.67 11.32
N THR A 19 10.11 32.06 11.97
CA THR A 19 9.46 33.37 11.76
C THR A 19 9.58 34.22 13.02
N GLY A 20 10.02 35.46 12.89
CA GLY A 20 10.28 36.36 14.01
C GLY A 20 10.41 37.82 13.57
N THR A 21 11.17 38.60 14.33
CA THR A 21 11.49 40.00 14.04
C THR A 21 13.00 40.19 14.12
N ASN A 22 13.52 41.20 13.41
CA ASN A 22 14.94 41.55 13.40
C ASN A 22 15.88 40.39 13.03
N LEU A 23 15.47 39.54 12.08
CA LEU A 23 16.24 38.38 11.62
C LEU A 23 17.21 38.71 10.46
N SER A 24 17.25 39.97 10.02
CA SER A 24 18.20 40.45 9.02
C SER A 24 19.64 40.14 9.43
N GLY A 25 20.45 39.66 8.48
CA GLY A 25 21.86 39.37 8.74
C GLY A 25 22.10 38.18 9.67
N THR A 26 21.17 37.22 9.75
CA THR A 26 21.39 35.99 10.52
C THR A 26 22.68 35.30 10.06
N THR A 27 23.52 34.96 11.05
CA THR A 27 24.86 34.37 10.87
C THR A 27 24.91 32.90 11.27
N ALA A 28 24.02 32.47 12.17
CA ALA A 28 23.89 31.08 12.58
C ALA A 28 22.47 30.76 13.05
N VAL A 29 22.06 29.51 12.82
CA VAL A 29 20.92 28.89 13.48
C VAL A 29 21.45 27.65 14.18
N ASN A 30 21.18 27.51 15.47
CA ASN A 30 21.64 26.38 16.28
C ASN A 30 20.44 25.59 16.82
N PHE A 31 20.53 24.27 16.74
CA PHE A 31 19.62 23.31 17.35
C PHE A 31 20.28 22.74 18.61
N GLY A 32 19.96 23.32 19.77
CA GLY A 32 20.72 23.09 20.99
C GLY A 32 22.15 23.60 20.83
N THR A 33 23.13 22.71 21.01
CA THR A 33 24.55 23.02 20.83
C THR A 33 25.06 22.78 19.40
N ARG A 34 24.24 22.22 18.51
CA ARG A 34 24.64 21.84 17.15
C ARG A 34 24.21 22.89 16.13
N PRO A 35 25.10 23.36 15.24
CA PRO A 35 24.73 24.28 14.17
C PRO A 35 23.86 23.60 13.12
N ALA A 36 22.96 24.35 12.50
CA ALA A 36 22.23 23.94 11.31
C ALA A 36 23.18 23.62 10.16
N THR A 37 22.82 22.64 9.32
CA THR A 37 23.64 22.23 8.16
C THR A 37 23.58 23.23 7.02
N SER A 38 22.48 23.99 6.93
CA SER A 38 22.36 25.16 6.08
C SER A 38 21.46 26.20 6.72
N VAL A 39 21.68 27.46 6.37
CA VAL A 39 20.89 28.62 6.80
C VAL A 39 20.67 29.51 5.59
N THR A 40 19.45 29.97 5.38
CA THR A 40 19.08 30.90 4.31
C THR A 40 18.28 32.05 4.89
N ASN A 41 18.77 33.27 4.67
CA ASN A 41 18.09 34.49 5.09
C ASN A 41 17.02 34.80 4.05
N VAL A 42 15.74 34.77 4.44
CA VAL A 42 14.62 34.99 3.52
C VAL A 42 14.15 36.44 3.58
N SER A 43 13.95 36.95 4.79
CA SER A 43 13.52 38.34 5.02
C SER A 43 13.92 38.81 6.43
N PRO A 44 13.71 40.09 6.77
CA PRO A 44 13.91 40.58 8.15
C PRO A 44 13.06 39.86 9.20
N THR A 45 12.06 39.07 8.79
CA THR A 45 11.15 38.34 9.68
C THR A 45 11.19 36.83 9.46
N GLN A 46 12.02 36.32 8.56
CA GLN A 46 12.06 34.89 8.23
C GLN A 46 13.46 34.38 7.87
N VAL A 47 13.80 33.23 8.44
CA VAL A 47 15.02 32.46 8.14
C VAL A 47 14.62 31.00 7.94
N THR A 48 15.17 30.33 6.93
CA THR A 48 15.07 28.88 6.83
C THR A 48 16.40 28.23 7.23
N ALA A 49 16.32 27.06 7.84
CA ALA A 49 17.49 26.30 8.24
C ALA A 49 17.23 24.80 8.05
N VAL A 50 18.29 24.03 7.84
CA VAL A 50 18.19 22.56 7.79
C VAL A 50 18.74 21.98 9.10
N SER A 51 17.94 21.15 9.76
CA SER A 51 18.31 20.57 11.05
C SER A 51 19.54 19.65 10.92
N PRO A 52 20.48 19.70 11.88
CA PRO A 52 21.52 18.69 11.99
C PRO A 52 20.95 17.39 12.56
N SER A 53 21.76 16.33 12.60
CA SER A 53 21.39 15.13 13.37
C SER A 53 21.34 15.43 14.87
N GLY A 54 20.39 14.81 15.56
CA GLY A 54 20.13 15.08 16.97
C GLY A 54 19.11 14.11 17.59
N ASN A 55 18.82 14.33 18.87
CA ASN A 55 17.93 13.48 19.66
C ASN A 55 17.18 14.30 20.71
N GLY A 56 15.99 13.83 21.10
CA GLY A 56 15.17 14.46 22.13
C GLY A 56 14.66 15.84 21.74
N VAL A 57 14.41 16.69 22.74
CA VAL A 57 13.92 18.06 22.57
C VAL A 57 15.09 19.03 22.74
N VAL A 58 15.28 19.91 21.77
CA VAL A 58 16.32 20.95 21.82
C VAL A 58 15.73 22.34 21.62
N GLY A 59 16.39 23.36 22.16
CA GLY A 59 16.08 24.75 21.87
C GLY A 59 16.76 25.22 20.59
N VAL A 60 15.98 25.73 19.64
CA VAL A 60 16.46 26.37 18.41
C VAL A 60 16.65 27.86 18.64
N THR A 61 17.84 28.36 18.31
CA THR A 61 18.19 29.78 18.45
C THR A 61 18.71 30.34 17.13
N VAL A 62 18.47 31.63 16.91
CA VAL A 62 18.97 32.39 15.76
C VAL A 62 19.97 33.43 16.27
N ARG A 63 21.13 33.51 15.64
CA ARG A 63 22.16 34.52 15.96
C ARG A 63 22.27 35.56 14.86
N THR A 64 22.09 36.82 15.23
CA THR A 64 22.29 38.00 14.38
C THR A 64 23.42 38.86 14.97
N PRO A 65 23.89 39.91 14.27
CA PRO A 65 24.80 40.90 14.87
C PRO A 65 24.24 41.56 16.13
N GLY A 66 22.91 41.65 16.26
CA GLY A 66 22.23 42.21 17.43
C GLY A 66 22.14 41.26 18.63
N GLY A 67 22.58 40.00 18.50
CA GLY A 67 22.57 39.00 19.57
C GLY A 67 21.89 37.69 19.19
N THR A 68 21.67 36.84 20.19
CA THR A 68 21.01 35.53 20.04
C THR A 68 19.57 35.62 20.52
N SER A 69 18.65 35.01 19.77
CA SER A 69 17.24 34.92 20.15
C SER A 69 17.01 34.07 21.40
N ASN A 70 15.82 34.15 21.98
CA ASN A 70 15.35 33.12 22.90
C ASN A 70 15.22 31.76 22.17
N PRO A 71 15.37 30.63 22.88
CA PRO A 71 15.19 29.31 22.29
C PRO A 71 13.71 29.00 22.03
N VAL A 72 13.45 28.23 20.98
CA VAL A 72 12.13 27.64 20.67
C VAL A 72 12.27 26.13 20.50
N PRO A 73 11.32 25.30 20.98
CA PRO A 73 11.52 23.85 20.99
C PRO A 73 11.50 23.26 19.58
N PHE A 74 12.40 22.31 19.33
CA PHE A 74 12.37 21.41 18.20
C PHE A 74 12.49 19.96 18.69
N PHE A 75 11.62 19.08 18.17
CA PHE A 75 11.53 17.68 18.59
C PHE A 75 12.18 16.78 17.53
N TYR A 76 13.26 16.10 17.90
CA TYR A 76 13.83 15.04 17.07
C TYR A 76 13.06 13.74 17.24
N VAL A 77 12.48 13.26 16.16
CA VAL A 77 11.66 12.04 16.09
C VAL A 77 12.46 10.96 15.36
N GLY A 78 12.52 9.76 15.93
CA GLY A 78 13.15 8.61 15.28
C GLY A 78 12.30 8.06 14.14
N PRO A 79 12.89 7.29 13.19
CA PRO A 79 12.13 6.66 12.13
C PRO A 79 11.10 5.68 12.72
N PRO A 80 9.93 5.53 12.08
CA PRO A 80 8.91 4.59 12.54
C PRO A 80 9.37 3.14 12.37
N PHE A 81 8.82 2.23 13.16
CA PHE A 81 9.03 0.80 13.00
C PHE A 81 7.70 0.10 12.75
N LYS A 82 7.57 -0.60 11.63
CA LYS A 82 6.42 -1.48 11.37
C LYS A 82 6.69 -2.86 11.95
N GLN A 83 5.78 -3.34 12.80
CA GLN A 83 5.79 -4.70 13.34
C GLN A 83 5.00 -5.65 12.44
N THR A 84 3.77 -5.28 12.04
CA THR A 84 2.93 -6.11 11.16
C THR A 84 2.15 -5.29 10.15
N LEU A 85 1.73 -5.94 9.06
CA LEU A 85 0.65 -5.48 8.18
C LEU A 85 -0.39 -6.58 8.03
N SER A 86 -1.67 -6.22 7.92
CA SER A 86 -2.75 -7.18 7.65
C SER A 86 -3.93 -6.49 6.95
N PRO A 87 -4.49 -7.09 5.88
CA PRO A 87 -4.02 -8.29 5.19
C PRO A 87 -2.67 -8.05 4.47
N THR A 88 -1.96 -9.13 4.12
CA THR A 88 -0.69 -9.09 3.35
C THR A 88 -0.89 -9.22 1.85
N THR A 89 -2.13 -9.42 1.40
CA THR A 89 -2.49 -9.58 -0.01
C THR A 89 -3.75 -8.79 -0.36
N GLY A 90 -3.99 -8.56 -1.64
CA GLY A 90 -5.25 -8.03 -2.14
C GLY A 90 -5.24 -7.73 -3.64
N SER A 91 -6.37 -7.28 -4.17
CA SER A 91 -6.58 -7.11 -5.60
C SER A 91 -5.67 -6.04 -6.22
N THR A 92 -5.18 -6.31 -7.44
CA THR A 92 -4.48 -5.31 -8.30
C THR A 92 -5.28 -4.02 -8.53
N ALA A 93 -6.61 -4.06 -8.40
CA ALA A 93 -7.45 -2.86 -8.45
C ALA A 93 -7.26 -1.92 -7.24
N GLY A 94 -6.64 -2.38 -6.16
CA GLY A 94 -6.54 -1.66 -4.89
C GLY A 94 -7.86 -1.67 -4.10
N GLY A 95 -8.05 -0.68 -3.23
CA GLY A 95 -9.28 -0.48 -2.47
C GLY A 95 -9.37 -1.26 -1.15
N GLN A 96 -8.39 -2.12 -0.86
CA GLN A 96 -8.38 -2.92 0.37
C GLN A 96 -7.87 -2.09 1.54
N THR A 97 -8.57 -2.13 2.69
CA THR A 97 -8.07 -1.50 3.91
C THR A 97 -7.03 -2.40 4.58
N VAL A 98 -5.79 -1.91 4.66
CA VAL A 98 -4.67 -2.56 5.34
C VAL A 98 -4.41 -1.87 6.66
N THR A 99 -4.36 -2.66 7.74
CA THR A 99 -3.93 -2.22 9.06
C THR A 99 -2.43 -2.46 9.22
N ILE A 100 -1.69 -1.43 9.63
CA ILE A 100 -0.27 -1.51 9.92
C ILE A 100 -0.08 -1.20 11.41
N THR A 101 0.62 -2.09 12.13
CA THR A 101 0.95 -1.90 13.54
C THR A 101 2.44 -1.71 13.74
N GLY A 102 2.83 -1.00 14.80
CA GLY A 102 4.23 -0.64 15.02
C GLY A 102 4.46 0.40 16.11
N THR A 103 5.46 1.25 15.92
CA THR A 103 5.81 2.38 16.79
C THR A 103 6.16 3.62 15.97
N GLY A 104 5.94 4.82 16.54
CA GLY A 104 6.28 6.09 15.90
C GLY A 104 5.40 6.44 14.70
N LEU A 105 4.19 5.89 14.62
CA LEU A 105 3.28 6.07 13.48
C LEU A 105 2.36 7.29 13.62
N SER A 106 2.36 7.98 14.76
CA SER A 106 1.47 9.13 15.04
C SER A 106 1.60 10.29 14.05
N THR A 107 2.72 10.39 13.34
CA THR A 107 2.99 11.44 12.36
C THR A 107 3.08 10.91 10.93
N ALA A 108 2.48 9.75 10.65
CA ALA A 108 2.47 9.15 9.32
C ALA A 108 1.71 10.05 8.33
N THR A 109 2.36 10.39 7.22
CA THR A 109 1.79 11.23 6.17
C THR A 109 1.58 10.49 4.86
N SER A 110 2.31 9.38 4.66
CA SER A 110 2.23 8.58 3.44
C SER A 110 2.56 7.12 3.73
N VAL A 111 1.88 6.20 3.04
CA VAL A 111 2.26 4.80 2.92
C VAL A 111 2.41 4.47 1.44
N ALA A 112 3.63 4.11 1.04
CA ALA A 112 3.94 3.64 -0.29
C ALA A 112 3.80 2.12 -0.36
N PHE A 113 3.15 1.62 -1.41
CA PHE A 113 3.09 0.23 -1.85
C PHE A 113 3.82 0.14 -3.21
N GLY A 114 5.11 -0.16 -3.17
CA GLY A 114 5.98 -0.03 -4.34
C GLY A 114 6.12 1.44 -4.76
N ALA A 115 5.75 1.74 -6.01
CA ALA A 115 5.80 3.09 -6.56
C ALA A 115 4.56 3.95 -6.25
N ASN A 116 3.46 3.33 -5.81
CA ASN A 116 2.19 4.00 -5.59
C ASN A 116 2.02 4.32 -4.10
N SER A 117 1.55 5.53 -3.78
CA SER A 117 1.37 5.98 -2.39
C SER A 117 -0.08 6.30 -2.07
N ALA A 118 -0.46 6.08 -0.81
CA ALA A 118 -1.76 6.45 -0.26
C ALA A 118 -1.57 7.16 1.09
N VAL A 119 -2.54 8.01 1.45
CA VAL A 119 -2.55 8.71 2.74
C VAL A 119 -3.18 7.79 3.79
N PRO A 120 -2.48 7.47 4.90
CA PRO A 120 -3.06 6.67 5.96
C PRO A 120 -4.02 7.48 6.84
N THR A 121 -4.92 6.78 7.49
CA THR A 121 -5.60 7.27 8.71
C THR A 121 -4.78 6.84 9.92
N VAL A 122 -4.33 7.81 10.71
CA VAL A 122 -3.63 7.55 11.96
C VAL A 122 -4.65 7.22 13.05
N VAL A 123 -4.55 6.02 13.62
CA VAL A 123 -5.45 5.59 14.71
C VAL A 123 -4.79 5.85 16.06
N THR A 124 -3.54 5.41 16.23
CA THR A 124 -2.70 5.66 17.40
C THR A 124 -1.23 5.75 16.98
N ASP A 125 -0.32 6.04 17.92
CA ASP A 125 1.13 5.95 17.62
C ASP A 125 1.58 4.54 17.21
N SER A 126 0.81 3.51 17.57
CA SER A 126 1.11 2.12 17.28
C SER A 126 0.26 1.50 16.18
N GLN A 127 -0.64 2.27 15.55
CA GLN A 127 -1.55 1.74 14.54
C GLN A 127 -1.99 2.80 13.53
N ILE A 128 -1.91 2.45 12.25
CA ILE A 128 -2.50 3.20 11.15
C ILE A 128 -3.31 2.25 10.26
N THR A 129 -4.31 2.78 9.58
CA THR A 129 -5.03 2.09 8.51
C THR A 129 -4.82 2.83 7.19
N VAL A 130 -4.69 2.12 6.09
CA VAL A 130 -4.52 2.71 4.76
C VAL A 130 -5.28 1.92 3.72
N VAL A 131 -5.94 2.61 2.80
CA VAL A 131 -6.58 1.97 1.64
C VAL A 131 -5.53 1.80 0.56
N THR A 132 -5.35 0.57 0.06
CA THR A 132 -4.34 0.27 -0.95
C THR A 132 -4.66 0.98 -2.25
N PRO A 133 -3.67 1.63 -2.90
CA PRO A 133 -3.84 2.11 -4.26
C PRO A 133 -3.89 0.92 -5.25
N ALA A 134 -4.29 1.18 -6.49
CA ALA A 134 -4.12 0.19 -7.56
C ALA A 134 -2.62 -0.13 -7.77
N GLY A 135 -2.32 -1.36 -8.17
CA GLY A 135 -0.95 -1.85 -8.32
C GLY A 135 -0.85 -3.02 -9.30
N ALA A 136 0.34 -3.22 -9.88
CA ALA A 136 0.62 -4.37 -10.72
C ALA A 136 0.72 -5.65 -9.87
N ALA A 137 0.36 -6.80 -10.45
CA ALA A 137 0.43 -8.09 -9.76
C ALA A 137 1.85 -8.40 -9.29
N GLY A 138 1.97 -9.02 -8.11
CA GLY A 138 3.22 -9.39 -7.50
C GLY A 138 3.50 -8.71 -6.16
N ALA A 139 4.64 -9.07 -5.56
CA ALA A 139 5.05 -8.54 -4.27
C ALA A 139 5.67 -7.14 -4.41
N VAL A 140 5.23 -6.21 -3.56
CA VAL A 140 5.77 -4.86 -3.44
C VAL A 140 6.19 -4.56 -2.01
N GLY A 141 7.21 -3.72 -1.86
CA GLY A 141 7.60 -3.19 -0.55
C GLY A 141 6.60 -2.14 -0.06
N VAL A 142 6.26 -2.21 1.21
CA VAL A 142 5.44 -1.23 1.92
C VAL A 142 6.36 -0.32 2.72
N THR A 143 6.25 1.00 2.58
CA THR A 143 7.05 1.99 3.33
C THR A 143 6.14 3.06 3.92
N VAL A 144 6.22 3.31 5.22
CA VAL A 144 5.52 4.40 5.89
C VAL A 144 6.49 5.55 6.07
N THR A 145 6.07 6.77 5.72
CA THR A 145 6.82 8.00 5.93
C THR A 145 6.16 8.79 7.05
N THR A 146 6.95 9.17 8.04
CA THR A 146 6.56 10.04 9.16
C THR A 146 7.51 11.23 9.27
N ALA A 147 7.27 12.13 10.22
CA ALA A 147 8.21 13.21 10.52
C ALA A 147 9.60 12.70 10.95
N GLY A 148 9.68 11.47 11.47
CA GLY A 148 10.93 10.82 11.87
C GLY A 148 11.73 10.20 10.72
N GLY A 149 11.12 10.08 9.54
CA GLY A 149 11.71 9.45 8.35
C GLY A 149 10.89 8.28 7.83
N SER A 150 11.55 7.35 7.15
CA SER A 150 10.92 6.18 6.54
C SER A 150 11.08 4.94 7.42
N SER A 151 10.06 4.09 7.44
CA SER A 151 10.05 2.81 8.16
C SER A 151 10.93 1.73 7.51
N ASN A 152 11.16 0.63 8.22
CA ASN A 152 11.63 -0.64 7.65
C ASN A 152 10.71 -1.19 6.54
N GLY A 153 11.21 -2.09 5.69
CA GLY A 153 10.39 -2.75 4.66
C GLY A 153 9.55 -3.89 5.23
N LEU A 154 8.25 -3.91 4.90
CA LEU A 154 7.42 -5.12 4.90
C LEU A 154 6.88 -5.33 3.49
N SER A 155 6.33 -6.49 3.17
CA SER A 155 5.83 -6.79 1.80
C SER A 155 4.32 -6.95 1.75
N TYR A 156 3.73 -6.50 0.65
CA TYR A 156 2.33 -6.70 0.29
C TYR A 156 2.25 -7.30 -1.11
N THR A 157 1.38 -8.28 -1.35
CA THR A 157 1.25 -8.93 -2.67
C THR A 157 -0.06 -8.55 -3.34
N TYR A 158 0.03 -7.90 -4.49
CA TYR A 158 -1.11 -7.67 -5.37
C TYR A 158 -1.42 -8.94 -6.17
N VAL A 159 -2.67 -9.37 -6.13
CA VAL A 159 -3.18 -10.55 -6.84
C VAL A 159 -4.15 -10.06 -7.93
N ALA A 160 -3.97 -10.54 -9.15
CA ALA A 160 -4.91 -10.26 -10.24
C ALA A 160 -6.13 -11.18 -10.12
N PRO A 161 -7.36 -10.72 -10.42
CA PRO A 161 -8.47 -11.63 -10.64
C PRO A 161 -8.14 -12.59 -11.80
N PRO A 162 -8.70 -13.81 -11.82
CA PRO A 162 -8.50 -14.71 -12.95
C PRO A 162 -9.10 -14.08 -14.22
N THR A 163 -8.66 -14.56 -15.37
CA THR A 163 -9.41 -14.37 -16.63
C THR A 163 -9.62 -15.71 -17.28
N VAL A 164 -10.76 -15.91 -17.93
CA VAL A 164 -11.15 -17.14 -18.59
C VAL A 164 -11.31 -16.87 -20.09
N THR A 165 -10.52 -17.55 -20.90
CA THR A 165 -10.51 -17.34 -22.36
C THR A 165 -11.29 -18.43 -23.08
N THR A 166 -11.05 -19.69 -22.74
CA THR A 166 -11.73 -20.83 -23.38
C THR A 166 -11.90 -22.00 -22.41
N ILE A 167 -12.79 -22.91 -22.79
CA ILE A 167 -12.98 -24.22 -22.17
C ILE A 167 -12.99 -25.29 -23.26
N THR A 168 -12.42 -26.47 -22.99
CA THR A 168 -12.39 -27.57 -23.94
C THR A 168 -12.46 -28.93 -23.23
N PRO A 169 -13.38 -29.83 -23.64
CA PRO A 169 -14.52 -29.57 -24.53
C PRO A 169 -15.48 -28.51 -23.93
N ASP A 170 -16.17 -27.80 -24.79
CA ASP A 170 -17.20 -26.79 -24.48
C ASP A 170 -18.62 -27.37 -24.41
N GLU A 171 -18.77 -28.69 -24.59
CA GLU A 171 -20.06 -29.36 -24.47
C GLU A 171 -19.96 -30.70 -23.71
N GLY A 172 -21.08 -31.16 -23.15
CA GLY A 172 -21.15 -32.46 -22.49
C GLY A 172 -22.56 -32.85 -22.02
N PRO A 173 -22.74 -34.07 -21.48
CA PRO A 173 -24.06 -34.56 -21.11
C PRO A 173 -24.64 -33.83 -19.89
N THR A 174 -25.97 -33.70 -19.82
CA THR A 174 -26.70 -33.15 -18.65
C THR A 174 -26.41 -33.87 -17.33
N ALA A 175 -25.93 -35.12 -17.38
CA ALA A 175 -25.52 -35.87 -16.20
C ALA A 175 -24.20 -35.35 -15.56
N GLY A 176 -23.47 -34.47 -16.25
CA GLY A 176 -22.13 -34.02 -15.84
C GLY A 176 -21.06 -35.07 -16.06
N GLY A 177 -19.90 -34.87 -15.43
CA GLY A 177 -18.76 -35.80 -15.47
C GLY A 177 -17.77 -35.56 -16.62
N THR A 178 -17.98 -34.51 -17.43
CA THR A 178 -17.02 -34.15 -18.50
C THR A 178 -15.77 -33.55 -17.88
N ALA A 179 -14.62 -34.15 -18.13
CA ALA A 179 -13.34 -33.54 -17.81
C ALA A 179 -13.05 -32.42 -18.83
N VAL A 180 -12.96 -31.19 -18.34
CA VAL A 180 -12.74 -29.99 -19.16
C VAL A 180 -11.44 -29.31 -18.75
N THR A 181 -10.81 -28.68 -19.73
CA THR A 181 -9.65 -27.79 -19.52
C THR A 181 -10.09 -26.36 -19.75
N ILE A 182 -9.96 -25.53 -18.73
CA ILE A 182 -10.21 -24.09 -18.77
C ILE A 182 -8.86 -23.40 -18.98
N THR A 183 -8.75 -22.51 -19.97
CA THR A 183 -7.55 -21.72 -20.25
C THR A 183 -7.79 -20.24 -19.99
N GLY A 184 -6.74 -19.53 -19.56
CA GLY A 184 -6.88 -18.17 -19.05
C GLY A 184 -5.57 -17.58 -18.53
N THR A 185 -5.67 -16.62 -17.61
CA THR A 185 -4.51 -16.07 -16.86
C THR A 185 -4.82 -15.92 -15.36
N ALA A 186 -3.78 -15.81 -14.53
CA ALA A 186 -3.86 -15.71 -13.07
C ALA A 186 -4.57 -16.89 -12.39
N LEU A 187 -4.60 -18.05 -13.05
CA LEU A 187 -5.34 -19.23 -12.60
C LEU A 187 -4.64 -19.99 -11.47
N THR A 188 -3.38 -19.68 -11.17
CA THR A 188 -2.63 -20.31 -10.05
C THR A 188 -3.35 -20.13 -8.70
N SER A 189 -4.08 -19.02 -8.56
CA SER A 189 -4.77 -18.61 -7.34
C SER A 189 -6.25 -18.98 -7.30
N THR A 190 -6.74 -19.79 -8.25
CA THR A 190 -8.16 -20.16 -8.35
C THR A 190 -8.65 -20.83 -7.06
N THR A 191 -9.74 -20.31 -6.50
CA THR A 191 -10.40 -20.83 -5.30
C THR A 191 -11.76 -21.45 -5.61
N SER A 192 -12.39 -21.12 -6.75
CA SER A 192 -13.64 -21.74 -7.19
C SER A 192 -13.79 -21.79 -8.70
N VAL A 193 -14.49 -22.81 -9.18
CA VAL A 193 -14.98 -22.96 -10.56
C VAL A 193 -16.45 -23.37 -10.48
N THR A 194 -17.32 -22.72 -11.25
CA THR A 194 -18.75 -23.04 -11.30
C THR A 194 -19.27 -23.09 -12.74
N PHE A 195 -20.31 -23.90 -12.97
CA PHE A 195 -21.03 -24.04 -14.24
C PHE A 195 -22.50 -23.74 -13.98
N GLY A 196 -23.04 -22.67 -14.56
CA GLY A 196 -24.40 -22.20 -14.29
C GLY A 196 -24.64 -21.94 -12.80
N GLY A 197 -23.61 -21.50 -12.07
CA GLY A 197 -23.63 -21.30 -10.62
C GLY A 197 -23.45 -22.56 -9.78
N THR A 198 -23.37 -23.75 -10.37
CA THR A 198 -23.13 -25.01 -9.64
C THR A 198 -21.63 -25.25 -9.46
N PRO A 199 -21.11 -25.45 -8.23
CA PRO A 199 -19.69 -25.73 -8.00
C PRO A 199 -19.19 -26.99 -8.69
N ALA A 200 -18.00 -26.90 -9.29
CA ALA A 200 -17.30 -28.02 -9.91
C ALA A 200 -16.02 -28.34 -9.14
N PRO A 201 -15.66 -29.64 -8.97
CA PRO A 201 -14.32 -30.00 -8.53
C PRO A 201 -13.31 -29.63 -9.62
N PHE A 202 -12.14 -29.12 -9.20
CA PHE A 202 -11.10 -28.68 -10.13
C PHE A 202 -9.70 -28.95 -9.58
N THR A 203 -8.71 -28.85 -10.46
CA THR A 203 -7.28 -28.92 -10.15
C THR A 203 -6.57 -27.84 -10.97
N VAL A 204 -5.83 -26.98 -10.28
CA VAL A 204 -4.98 -25.98 -10.91
C VAL A 204 -3.76 -26.69 -11.52
N ILE A 205 -3.56 -26.51 -12.83
CA ILE A 205 -2.45 -27.13 -13.56
C ILE A 205 -1.29 -26.13 -13.69
N SER A 206 -1.61 -24.88 -14.06
CA SER A 206 -0.64 -23.80 -14.23
C SER A 206 -1.34 -22.43 -14.11
N ASP A 207 -0.58 -21.35 -14.25
CA ASP A 207 -1.15 -19.99 -14.27
C ASP A 207 -2.13 -19.75 -15.43
N THR A 208 -2.09 -20.59 -16.45
CA THR A 208 -2.91 -20.48 -17.65
C THR A 208 -3.84 -21.67 -17.88
N SER A 209 -3.90 -22.63 -16.95
CA SER A 209 -4.72 -23.84 -17.12
C SER A 209 -5.27 -24.39 -15.80
N VAL A 210 -6.56 -24.69 -15.80
CA VAL A 210 -7.29 -25.41 -14.75
C VAL A 210 -8.04 -26.57 -15.38
N SER A 211 -7.94 -27.76 -14.79
CA SER A 211 -8.84 -28.87 -15.14
C SER A 211 -10.03 -28.87 -14.18
N ALA A 212 -11.23 -29.05 -14.70
CA ALA A 212 -12.44 -29.21 -13.90
C ALA A 212 -13.25 -30.42 -14.39
N VAL A 213 -14.16 -30.91 -13.55
CA VAL A 213 -15.15 -31.91 -13.94
C VAL A 213 -16.53 -31.28 -13.84
N THR A 214 -17.28 -31.30 -14.95
CA THR A 214 -18.59 -30.63 -14.99
C THR A 214 -19.57 -31.29 -14.00
N PRO A 215 -20.34 -30.51 -13.24
CA PRO A 215 -21.44 -31.03 -12.43
C PRO A 215 -22.62 -31.47 -13.33
N ALA A 216 -23.63 -32.10 -12.76
CA ALA A 216 -24.89 -32.30 -13.47
C ALA A 216 -25.60 -30.94 -13.68
N GLY A 217 -26.28 -30.79 -14.82
CA GLY A 217 -26.91 -29.52 -15.23
C GLY A 217 -28.12 -29.74 -16.13
N ALA A 218 -28.96 -28.70 -16.25
CA ALA A 218 -30.06 -28.69 -17.22
C ALA A 218 -29.52 -28.50 -18.65
N ALA A 219 -30.25 -28.99 -19.66
CA ALA A 219 -29.84 -28.83 -21.05
C ALA A 219 -29.84 -27.35 -21.48
N GLY A 220 -28.84 -26.96 -22.27
CA GLY A 220 -28.63 -25.59 -22.74
C GLY A 220 -27.28 -25.01 -22.32
N ASP A 221 -27.06 -23.77 -22.72
CA ASP A 221 -25.84 -23.02 -22.45
C ASP A 221 -25.80 -22.53 -21.00
N VAL A 222 -24.62 -22.57 -20.40
CA VAL A 222 -24.36 -22.06 -19.05
C VAL A 222 -23.06 -21.27 -19.00
N ASP A 223 -23.07 -20.26 -18.14
CA ASP A 223 -21.87 -19.50 -17.79
C ASP A 223 -20.87 -20.36 -17.03
N VAL A 224 -19.59 -20.17 -17.32
CA VAL A 224 -18.48 -20.73 -16.55
C VAL A 224 -17.80 -19.61 -15.78
N VAL A 225 -17.82 -19.69 -14.45
CA VAL A 225 -17.23 -18.66 -13.58
C VAL A 225 -16.02 -19.23 -12.85
N VAL A 226 -14.89 -18.53 -12.93
CA VAL A 226 -13.67 -18.85 -12.18
C VAL A 226 -13.37 -17.70 -11.22
N SER A 227 -13.09 -18.00 -9.96
CA SER A 227 -12.82 -16.97 -8.92
C SER A 227 -11.55 -17.24 -8.15
N ASN A 228 -10.98 -16.16 -7.61
CA ASN A 228 -9.95 -16.15 -6.56
C ASN A 228 -10.26 -15.06 -5.53
N ASP A 229 -9.36 -14.86 -4.55
CA ASP A 229 -9.52 -13.84 -3.52
C ASP A 229 -9.47 -12.38 -4.04
N ALA A 230 -9.02 -12.18 -5.28
CA ALA A 230 -8.95 -10.87 -5.92
C ALA A 230 -10.17 -10.53 -6.79
N GLY A 231 -11.03 -11.51 -7.09
CA GLY A 231 -12.24 -11.36 -7.87
C GLY A 231 -12.59 -12.60 -8.69
N SER A 232 -13.44 -12.43 -9.69
CA SER A 232 -13.91 -13.51 -10.57
C SER A 232 -13.99 -13.04 -12.01
N ASP A 233 -13.94 -13.99 -12.93
CA ASP A 233 -14.25 -13.78 -14.33
C ASP A 233 -15.30 -14.80 -14.82
N THR A 234 -16.12 -14.37 -15.77
CA THR A 234 -17.25 -15.14 -16.30
C THR A 234 -17.10 -15.32 -17.80
N LEU A 235 -16.93 -16.56 -18.23
CA LEU A 235 -17.10 -16.94 -19.63
C LEU A 235 -18.59 -17.21 -19.86
N ALA A 236 -19.28 -16.21 -20.41
CA ALA A 236 -20.71 -16.28 -20.70
C ALA A 236 -20.99 -17.35 -21.77
N ASP A 237 -22.04 -18.15 -21.57
CA ASP A 237 -22.41 -19.27 -22.44
C ASP A 237 -21.22 -20.22 -22.73
N GLY A 238 -20.30 -20.33 -21.77
CA GLY A 238 -19.03 -21.02 -21.96
C GLY A 238 -19.14 -22.53 -22.13
N PHE A 239 -20.23 -23.15 -21.65
CA PHE A 239 -20.43 -24.60 -21.76
C PHE A 239 -21.86 -24.98 -22.08
N THR A 240 -22.08 -25.94 -22.97
CA THR A 240 -23.41 -26.43 -23.36
C THR A 240 -23.67 -27.84 -22.83
N TYR A 241 -24.74 -27.99 -22.03
CA TYR A 241 -25.25 -29.29 -21.63
C TYR A 241 -26.20 -29.87 -22.67
N ILE A 242 -25.87 -31.05 -23.18
CA ILE A 242 -26.63 -31.77 -24.20
C ILE A 242 -27.42 -32.90 -23.54
N ALA A 243 -28.74 -32.94 -23.82
CA ALA A 243 -29.58 -34.04 -23.38
C ALA A 243 -29.22 -35.33 -24.12
N GLY A 244 -29.19 -36.45 -23.39
CA GLY A 244 -29.03 -37.77 -24.01
C GLY A 244 -30.19 -38.10 -24.96
N PRO A 245 -29.99 -38.99 -25.94
CA PRO A 245 -31.06 -39.43 -26.83
C PRO A 245 -32.18 -40.11 -26.02
N GLY A 246 -33.43 -39.70 -26.28
CA GLY A 246 -34.62 -40.36 -25.74
C GLY A 246 -35.06 -41.51 -26.64
N ILE A 247 -35.45 -42.64 -26.05
CA ILE A 247 -36.21 -43.71 -26.71
C ILE A 247 -37.62 -43.77 -26.14
#